data_AF-A0A9J7EV26-F1
#
_entry.id   AF-A0A9J7EV26-F1
#
_cell.length_a   1.000
_cell.length_b   1.000
_cell.length_c   1.000
_cell.angle_alpha   90.00
_cell.angle_beta   90.00
_cell.angle_gamma   90.00
#
_symmetry.space_group_name_H-M   'P 1'
#
loop_
_entity.id
_entity.type
_entity.pdbx_description
1 polymer ?
#
loop_
_entity_poly.entity_id
_entity_poly.type
_entity_poly.pdbx_seq_one_letter_code
_entity_poly.pdbx_strand_id
1 'polypeptide(L)'
;MAPLEQLRAPAPLAAIDVHPLCDLVACGSVNQSISIYDLKGTPLNTIKFHEGFMGARIGPVSCLAFHPLRCALGVGSKDSTVSVYVAEARR
;
A
#
# COMPACT_ATOMS: atom_id res chain seq x y z
N MET A 1 -11.23 18.22 -18.97
CA MET A 1 -11.97 17.55 -17.87
C MET A 1 -11.12 17.68 -16.61
N ALA A 2 -11.58 18.41 -15.60
CA ALA A 2 -10.89 18.44 -14.31
C ALA A 2 -11.21 17.14 -13.56
N PRO A 3 -10.26 16.57 -12.80
CA PRO A 3 -10.54 15.40 -11.96
C PRO A 3 -11.63 15.74 -10.92
N LEU A 4 -12.54 14.79 -10.67
CA LEU A 4 -13.58 14.94 -9.63
C LEU A 4 -12.97 15.00 -8.24
N GLU A 5 -11.89 14.25 -8.03
CA GLU A 5 -11.16 14.21 -6.77
C GLU A 5 -9.66 14.03 -7.05
N GLN A 6 -8.82 14.69 -6.24
CA GLN A 6 -7.37 14.58 -6.36
C GLN A 6 -6.77 14.37 -4.98
N LEU A 7 -6.09 13.24 -4.83
CA LEU A 7 -5.28 12.96 -3.65
C LEU A 7 -3.81 13.12 -3.95
N ARG A 8 -3.05 13.68 -2.99
CA ARG A 8 -1.59 13.72 -3.06
C ARG A 8 -1.03 12.67 -2.11
N ALA A 9 -0.26 11.75 -2.68
CA ALA A 9 0.56 10.85 -1.88
C ALA A 9 1.66 11.65 -1.15
N PRO A 10 2.07 11.22 0.06
CA PRO A 10 3.11 11.91 0.83
C PRO A 10 4.52 11.73 0.27
N ALA A 11 4.72 10.83 -0.70
CA ALA A 11 6.00 10.53 -1.32
C ALA A 11 5.82 10.10 -2.80
N PRO A 12 6.89 10.12 -3.61
CA PRO A 12 6.85 9.65 -4.99
C PRO A 12 6.35 8.19 -5.09
N LEU A 13 5.34 7.97 -5.92
CA LEU A 13 4.74 6.65 -6.11
C LEU A 13 5.54 5.84 -7.14
N ALA A 14 5.73 4.55 -6.84
CA ALA A 14 6.30 3.57 -7.77
C ALA A 14 5.26 2.58 -8.28
N ALA A 15 4.26 2.26 -7.46
CA ALA A 15 3.22 1.30 -7.79
C ALA A 15 1.89 1.73 -7.18
N ILE A 16 0.80 1.33 -7.83
CA ILE A 16 -0.56 1.51 -7.35
C ILE A 16 -1.36 0.26 -7.72
N ASP A 17 -2.28 -0.14 -6.85
CA ASP A 17 -3.28 -1.14 -7.18
C ASP A 17 -4.61 -0.84 -6.48
N VAL A 18 -5.72 -1.30 -7.07
CA VAL A 18 -7.09 -1.07 -6.58
C VAL A 18 -7.74 -2.43 -6.36
N HIS A 19 -8.28 -2.66 -5.17
CA HIS A 19 -8.94 -3.92 -4.88
C HIS A 19 -10.28 -4.01 -5.63
N PRO A 20 -10.60 -5.14 -6.31
CA PRO A 20 -11.77 -5.22 -7.18
C PRO A 20 -13.11 -5.31 -6.42
N LEU A 21 -13.11 -5.78 -5.17
CA LEU A 21 -14.32 -5.99 -4.36
C LEU A 21 -14.39 -5.13 -3.09
N CYS A 22 -13.35 -4.37 -2.80
CA CYS A 22 -13.25 -3.56 -1.58
C CYS A 22 -12.91 -2.15 -2.03
N ASP A 23 -13.52 -1.15 -1.42
CA ASP A 23 -13.26 0.26 -1.75
C ASP A 23 -11.89 0.69 -1.23
N LEU A 24 -10.81 0.08 -1.72
CA LEU A 24 -9.45 0.20 -1.25
C LEU A 24 -8.48 0.45 -2.40
N VAL A 25 -7.60 1.43 -2.20
CA VAL A 25 -6.48 1.75 -3.07
C VAL A 25 -5.21 1.66 -2.28
N ALA A 26 -4.22 0.93 -2.80
CA ALA A 26 -2.89 0.85 -2.22
C ALA A 26 -1.88 1.58 -3.11
N CYS A 27 -1.08 2.45 -2.50
CA CYS A 27 -0.08 3.26 -3.16
C CYS A 27 1.29 2.98 -2.54
N GLY A 28 2.21 2.43 -3.34
CA GLY A 28 3.55 2.04 -2.92
C GLY A 28 4.59 3.07 -3.34
N SER A 29 5.52 3.37 -2.45
CA SER A 29 6.58 4.37 -2.65
C SER A 29 7.97 3.74 -2.60
N VAL A 30 8.89 4.32 -3.37
CA VAL A 30 10.33 4.03 -3.25
C VAL A 30 10.92 4.42 -1.89
N ASN A 31 10.23 5.30 -1.15
CA ASN A 31 10.60 5.70 0.22
C ASN A 31 10.09 4.71 1.27
N GLN A 32 10.05 3.42 0.94
CA GLN A 32 9.74 2.34 1.89
C GLN A 32 8.41 2.55 2.62
N SER A 33 7.38 2.97 1.89
CA SER A 33 6.05 3.20 2.45
C SER A 33 4.94 2.73 1.52
N ILE A 34 3.88 2.20 2.10
CA ILE A 34 2.62 1.89 1.42
C ILE A 34 1.52 2.67 2.12
N SER A 35 0.82 3.52 1.38
CA SER A 35 -0.37 4.22 1.87
C SER A 35 -1.62 3.55 1.33
N ILE A 36 -2.59 3.31 2.23
CA ILE A 36 -3.88 2.72 1.91
C ILE A 36 -4.95 3.79 2.06
N TYR A 37 -5.78 3.94 1.03
CA TYR A 37 -6.88 4.89 0.97
C TYR A 37 -8.19 4.17 0.68
N ASP A 38 -9.31 4.77 1.06
CA ASP A 38 -10.60 4.41 0.47
C ASP A 38 -10.75 5.03 -0.94
N LEU A 39 -11.79 4.62 -1.67
CA LEU A 39 -12.11 5.21 -2.99
C LEU A 39 -12.60 6.67 -2.93
N LYS A 40 -12.87 7.20 -1.74
CA LYS A 40 -13.25 8.60 -1.47
C LYS A 40 -12.05 9.45 -1.02
N GLY A 41 -10.83 8.93 -1.19
CA GLY A 41 -9.61 9.63 -0.83
C GLY A 41 -9.26 9.65 0.66
N THR A 42 -10.06 9.04 1.54
CA THR A 42 -9.77 9.01 2.99
C THR A 42 -8.54 8.16 3.25
N PRO A 43 -7.50 8.68 3.94
CA PRO A 43 -6.37 7.85 4.36
C PRO A 43 -6.80 6.87 5.45
N LEU A 44 -6.65 5.57 5.19
CA LEU A 44 -7.04 4.51 6.11
C LEU A 44 -5.86 3.99 6.93
N ASN A 45 -4.75 3.71 6.26
CA ASN A 45 -3.56 3.17 6.92
C ASN A 45 -2.30 3.54 6.14
N THR A 46 -1.15 3.45 6.80
CA THR A 46 0.14 3.60 6.15
C THR A 46 1.15 2.66 6.80
N ILE A 47 1.69 1.75 6.00
CA ILE A 47 2.78 0.86 6.36
C ILE A 47 4.07 1.58 6.02
N LYS A 48 4.95 1.80 7.00
CA LYS A 48 6.22 2.50 6.82
C LYS A 48 7.34 1.69 7.44
N PHE A 49 8.52 1.84 6.87
CA PHE A 49 9.74 1.41 7.52
C PHE A 49 9.94 2.20 8.82
N HIS A 50 10.27 1.48 9.90
CA HIS A 50 10.72 2.07 11.15
C HIS A 50 12.15 1.58 11.41
N GLU A 51 13.07 2.51 11.69
CA GLU A 51 14.41 2.15 12.16
C GLU A 51 14.30 1.52 13.54
N GLY A 52 14.43 0.20 13.60
CA GLY A 52 14.43 -0.60 14.82
C GLY A 52 14.82 -2.04 14.51
N PHE A 53 15.68 -2.63 15.33
CA PHE A 53 16.24 -3.96 15.12
C PHE A 53 15.19 -5.09 14.99
N MET A 54 13.96 -4.86 15.46
CA MET A 54 12.84 -5.83 15.46
C MET A 54 11.62 -5.41 14.64
N GLY A 55 11.70 -4.33 13.85
CA GLY A 55 10.60 -3.86 13.01
C GLY A 55 10.47 -4.65 11.69
N ALA A 56 9.26 -4.79 11.18
CA ALA A 56 9.04 -5.32 9.83
C ALA A 56 9.75 -4.42 8.81
N ARG A 57 10.78 -4.96 8.14
CA ARG A 57 11.52 -4.23 7.11
C ARG A 57 10.70 -4.25 5.83
N ILE A 58 10.20 -3.09 5.43
CA ILE A 58 9.68 -2.89 4.09
C ILE A 58 10.77 -2.23 3.24
N GLY A 59 11.13 -2.90 2.14
CA GLY A 59 12.06 -2.34 1.17
C GLY A 59 11.40 -1.27 0.29
N PRO A 60 12.20 -0.59 -0.57
CA PRO A 60 11.66 0.33 -1.56
C PRO A 60 10.67 -0.40 -2.47
N VAL A 61 9.41 0.04 -2.50
CA VAL A 61 8.35 -0.68 -3.22
C VAL A 61 8.59 -0.59 -4.73
N SER A 62 8.38 -1.71 -5.41
CA SER A 62 8.50 -1.82 -6.88
C SER A 62 7.21 -2.28 -7.55
N CYS A 63 6.41 -3.12 -6.87
CA CYS A 63 5.11 -3.57 -7.36
C CYS A 63 4.14 -3.87 -6.21
N LEU A 64 2.86 -3.79 -6.52
CA LEU A 64 1.73 -4.09 -5.64
C LEU A 64 0.72 -4.95 -6.40
N ALA A 65 0.09 -5.89 -5.70
CA ALA A 65 -1.02 -6.67 -6.24
C ALA A 65 -1.97 -7.11 -5.11
N PHE A 66 -3.22 -6.68 -5.17
CA PHE A 66 -4.28 -7.18 -4.34
C PHE A 66 -4.68 -8.59 -4.77
N HIS A 67 -5.01 -9.41 -3.78
CA HIS A 67 -5.65 -10.68 -4.05
C HIS A 67 -7.10 -10.45 -4.53
N PRO A 68 -7.59 -11.11 -5.60
CA PRO A 68 -8.88 -10.75 -6.20
C PRO A 68 -10.11 -10.92 -5.29
N LEU A 69 -10.01 -11.84 -4.32
CA LEU A 69 -11.15 -12.23 -3.45
C LEU A 69 -10.94 -11.91 -1.96
N ARG A 70 -9.74 -11.47 -1.56
CA ARG A 70 -9.40 -11.30 -0.14
C ARG A 70 -8.71 -9.96 0.02
N CYS A 71 -8.97 -9.30 1.15
CA CYS A 71 -8.24 -8.09 1.56
C CYS A 71 -6.81 -8.44 2.00
N ALA A 72 -5.99 -8.82 1.00
CA ALA A 72 -4.60 -9.18 1.12
C ALA A 72 -3.83 -8.52 -0.02
N LEU A 73 -2.69 -7.90 0.31
CA LEU A 73 -1.86 -7.13 -0.59
C LEU A 73 -0.47 -7.77 -0.67
N GLY A 74 -0.10 -8.25 -1.85
CA GLY A 74 1.26 -8.63 -2.19
C GLY A 74 2.11 -7.41 -2.55
N VAL A 75 3.34 -7.39 -2.07
CA VAL A 75 4.29 -6.28 -2.22
C VAL A 75 5.63 -6.84 -2.65
N GLY A 76 6.13 -6.39 -3.79
CA GLY A 76 7.51 -6.66 -4.23
C GLY A 76 8.40 -5.46 -3.98
N SER A 77 9.54 -5.69 -3.37
CA SER A 77 10.49 -4.66 -2.97
C SER A 77 11.83 -4.80 -3.68
N LYS A 78 12.57 -3.70 -3.84
CA LYS A 78 13.90 -3.69 -4.48
C LYS A 78 15.01 -4.33 -3.64
N ASP A 79 14.74 -4.65 -2.37
CA ASP A 79 15.66 -5.35 -1.46
C ASP A 79 15.57 -6.87 -1.57
N SER A 80 15.03 -7.38 -2.68
CA SER A 80 14.80 -8.82 -2.94
C SER A 80 13.80 -9.48 -1.99
N THR A 81 12.93 -8.70 -1.34
CA THR A 81 11.84 -9.24 -0.51
C THR A 81 10.49 -9.19 -1.22
N VAL A 82 9.65 -10.17 -0.90
CA VAL A 82 8.22 -10.17 -1.21
C VAL A 82 7.47 -10.33 0.10
N SER A 83 6.53 -9.42 0.36
CA SER A 83 5.73 -9.40 1.58
C SER A 83 4.25 -9.48 1.25
N VAL A 84 3.47 -10.09 2.14
CA VAL A 84 2.01 -10.13 2.04
C VAL A 84 1.42 -9.49 3.29
N TYR A 85 0.62 -8.45 3.11
CA TYR A 85 -0.12 -7.78 4.18
C TYR A 85 -1.57 -8.21 4.11
N VAL A 86 -2.13 -8.65 5.23
CA VAL A 86 -3.54 -9.08 5.33
C VAL A 86 -4.24 -8.21 6.35
N ALA A 87 -5.44 -7.75 6.05
CA ALA A 87 -6.28 -7.11 7.04
C ALA A 87 -6.82 -8.18 8.01
N GLU A 88 -6.35 -8.19 9.26
CA GLU A 88 -6.97 -9.03 10.28
C GLU A 88 -8.31 -8.44 10.70
N ALA A 89 -9.31 -9.31 10.87
CA ALA A 89 -10.54 -8.92 11.54
C ALA A 89 -10.21 -8.61 13.00
N ARG A 90 -10.43 -7.36 13.42
CA ARG A 90 -10.34 -6.96 14.83
C ARG A 90 -11.36 -7.80 15.61
N ARG A 91 -10.87 -8.74 16.42
CA ARG A 91 -11.69 -9.54 17.35
C ARG A 91 -12.09 -8.70 18.56
#